data_AF-A0A0V1P820-F1
#
_entry.id   AF-A0A0V1P820-F1
#
_cell.length_a   1.000
_cell.length_b   1.000
_cell.length_c   1.000
_cell.angle_alpha   90.00
_cell.angle_beta   90.00
_cell.angle_gamma   90.00
#
_symmetry.space_group_name_H-M   'P 1'
#
loop_
_entity.id
_entity.type
_entity.pdbx_description
1 polymer ?
#
loop_
_entity_poly.entity_id
_entity_poly.type
_entity_poly.pdbx_seq_one_letter_code
_entity_poly.pdbx_strand_id
1 'polypeptide(L)'
;MANLPELHLVQNRCGGTSLVYEGRAYKLKRAARKKYWRCSQDKKGCGGAVWTNLDVTTVIKRNDHIESCPVDEHLAYKMEKRAVLTKRSAEETKSIPAIYDEEASAASAEPSTSGYFPPFKWVKSAMYGHRAKRIPKLPNHRRGPANPGPSASRHILVFGTGYNIRLLAAMRTWGMDGTFKIVPQWYQQLFTIHAFAAGKLVPAVYCLCTDKDIGTYGFKSQALISRAAALEVGFNPDTNICDFETALISISARQYIGKPVSWD
;
A
#
# COMPACT_ATOMS: atom_id res chain seq x y z
N MET A 1 -31.05 -33.25 -17.05
CA MET A 1 -30.47 -33.68 -15.76
C MET A 1 -30.59 -32.50 -14.82
N ALA A 2 -31.23 -32.66 -13.65
CA ALA A 2 -31.33 -31.55 -12.69
C ALA A 2 -29.93 -31.25 -12.16
N ASN A 3 -29.38 -30.07 -12.46
CA ASN A 3 -28.16 -29.59 -11.83
C ASN A 3 -28.42 -29.51 -10.32
N LEU A 4 -27.75 -30.36 -9.53
CA LEU A 4 -27.73 -30.20 -8.09
C LEU A 4 -27.11 -28.84 -7.78
N PRO A 5 -27.78 -27.96 -7.01
CA PRO A 5 -27.24 -26.65 -6.70
C PRO A 5 -25.93 -26.79 -5.91
N GLU A 6 -24.85 -26.27 -6.48
CA GLU A 6 -23.49 -26.43 -5.97
C GLU A 6 -23.24 -25.53 -4.74
N LEU A 7 -22.51 -26.06 -3.76
CA LEU A 7 -22.16 -25.39 -2.50
C LEU A 7 -20.76 -24.79 -2.62
N HIS A 8 -20.66 -23.46 -2.68
CA HIS A 8 -19.36 -22.80 -2.80
C HIS A 8 -18.94 -22.13 -1.49
N LEU A 9 -17.75 -22.47 -0.99
CA LEU A 9 -17.11 -21.73 0.10
C LEU A 9 -16.23 -20.64 -0.48
N VAL A 10 -16.59 -19.38 -0.22
CA VAL A 10 -15.89 -18.21 -0.77
C VAL A 10 -15.50 -17.24 0.34
N GLN A 11 -14.34 -16.59 0.19
CA GLN A 11 -13.89 -15.59 1.14
C GLN A 11 -14.80 -14.34 1.08
N ASN A 12 -15.25 -13.88 2.24
CA ASN A 12 -16.10 -12.70 2.35
C ASN A 12 -15.30 -11.41 2.49
N ARG A 13 -15.98 -10.26 2.43
CA ARG A 13 -15.36 -8.92 2.52
C ARG A 13 -14.56 -8.69 3.80
N CYS A 14 -14.86 -9.40 4.88
CA CYS A 14 -14.20 -9.26 6.18
C CYS A 14 -13.08 -10.29 6.38
N GLY A 15 -12.73 -11.07 5.35
CA GLY A 15 -11.71 -12.12 5.42
C GLY A 15 -12.17 -13.45 6.00
N GLY A 16 -13.42 -13.55 6.46
CA GLY A 16 -14.01 -14.82 6.89
C GLY A 16 -14.51 -15.66 5.71
N THR A 17 -14.96 -16.87 5.98
CA THR A 17 -15.57 -17.74 4.95
C THR A 17 -17.08 -17.56 4.92
N SER A 18 -17.64 -17.49 3.71
CA SER A 18 -19.08 -17.49 3.46
C SER A 18 -19.45 -18.67 2.57
N LEU A 19 -20.65 -19.20 2.78
CA LEU A 19 -21.24 -20.20 1.90
C LEU A 19 -22.10 -19.47 0.86
N VAL A 20 -21.94 -19.79 -0.42
CA VAL A 20 -22.87 -19.40 -1.48
C VAL A 20 -23.63 -20.64 -1.92
N TYR A 21 -24.96 -20.55 -1.88
CA TYR A 21 -25.87 -21.62 -2.26
C TYR A 21 -27.16 -21.01 -2.84
N GLU A 22 -27.60 -21.52 -3.99
CA GLU A 22 -28.79 -21.02 -4.72
C GLU A 22 -28.77 -19.48 -4.89
N GLY A 23 -27.63 -18.94 -5.35
CA GLY A 23 -27.45 -17.52 -5.62
C GLY A 23 -27.50 -16.60 -4.39
N ARG A 24 -27.39 -17.16 -3.17
CA ARG A 24 -27.43 -16.40 -1.92
C ARG A 24 -26.21 -16.67 -1.07
N ALA A 25 -25.67 -15.63 -0.44
CA ALA A 25 -24.56 -15.75 0.50
C ALA A 25 -25.05 -15.93 1.94
N TYR A 26 -24.39 -16.82 2.67
CA TYR A 26 -24.65 -17.14 4.07
C TYR A 26 -23.38 -16.95 4.91
N LYS A 27 -23.57 -16.57 6.17
CA LYS A 27 -22.53 -16.39 7.18
C LYS A 27 -22.56 -17.59 8.14
N LEU A 28 -21.40 -18.18 8.42
CA LEU A 28 -21.29 -19.22 9.42
C LEU A 28 -21.65 -18.65 10.81
N LYS A 29 -22.47 -19.37 11.57
CA LYS A 29 -22.87 -18.97 12.93
C LYS A 29 -22.49 -20.00 13.97
N ARG A 30 -22.53 -21.30 13.63
CA ARG A 30 -22.13 -22.40 14.53
C ARG A 30 -21.52 -23.53 13.70
N ALA A 31 -20.49 -24.18 14.24
CA ALA A 31 -19.89 -25.38 13.67
C ALA A 31 -19.67 -26.38 14.81
N ALA A 32 -20.60 -27.33 14.95
CA ALA A 32 -20.52 -28.41 15.93
C ALA A 32 -20.62 -29.74 15.18
N ARG A 33 -21.62 -30.58 15.45
CA ARG A 33 -21.92 -31.78 14.63
C ARG A 33 -22.35 -31.48 13.19
N LYS A 34 -22.85 -30.27 12.96
CA LYS A 34 -23.26 -29.72 11.66
C LYS A 34 -22.90 -28.25 11.61
N LYS A 35 -22.80 -27.68 10.41
CA LYS A 35 -22.57 -26.24 10.24
C LYS A 35 -23.90 -25.53 10.04
N TYR A 36 -24.11 -24.47 10.79
CA TYR A 36 -25.29 -23.60 10.71
C TYR A 36 -24.90 -22.27 10.05
N TRP A 37 -25.57 -21.97 8.95
CA TRP A 37 -25.34 -20.81 8.12
C TRP A 37 -26.61 -19.95 8.09
N ARG A 38 -26.46 -18.64 8.31
CA ARG A 38 -27.56 -17.68 8.25
C ARG A 38 -27.41 -16.77 7.04
N CYS A 39 -28.50 -16.45 6.35
CA CYS A 39 -28.50 -15.55 5.19
C CYS A 39 -27.77 -14.24 5.53
N SER A 40 -26.98 -13.75 4.58
CA SER A 40 -26.19 -12.53 4.74
C SER A 40 -27.06 -11.26 4.87
N GLN A 41 -28.32 -11.33 4.44
CA GLN A 41 -29.35 -10.30 4.60
C GLN A 41 -30.10 -10.42 5.95
N ASP A 42 -29.54 -11.12 6.94
CA ASP A 42 -30.11 -11.27 8.28
C ASP A 42 -30.47 -9.93 8.94
N LYS A 43 -29.64 -8.91 8.73
CA LYS A 43 -29.90 -7.55 9.24
C LYS A 43 -31.03 -6.81 8.52
N LYS A 44 -31.49 -7.32 7.37
CA LYS A 44 -32.64 -6.79 6.62
C LYS A 44 -33.93 -7.62 6.88
N GLY A 45 -33.95 -8.40 7.96
CA GLY A 45 -35.10 -9.22 8.33
C GLY A 45 -35.17 -10.58 7.65
N CYS A 46 -34.20 -10.96 6.82
CA CYS A 46 -34.22 -12.29 6.19
C CYS A 46 -33.89 -13.40 7.20
N GLY A 47 -34.86 -14.27 7.46
CA GLY A 47 -34.73 -15.45 8.32
C GLY A 47 -34.09 -16.68 7.67
N GLY A 48 -33.76 -16.59 6.38
CA GLY A 48 -33.22 -17.70 5.59
C GLY A 48 -31.96 -18.28 6.21
N ALA A 49 -31.88 -19.61 6.22
CA ALA A 49 -30.78 -20.33 6.84
C ALA A 49 -30.58 -21.70 6.21
N VAL A 50 -29.35 -22.21 6.31
CA VAL A 50 -28.97 -23.52 5.78
C VAL A 50 -28.15 -24.24 6.84
N TRP A 51 -28.39 -25.55 6.98
CA TRP A 51 -27.55 -26.46 7.74
C TRP A 51 -26.90 -27.43 6.79
N THR A 52 -25.57 -27.56 6.88
CA THR A 52 -24.79 -28.51 6.08
C THR A 52 -24.10 -29.51 6.98
N ASN A 53 -23.61 -30.60 6.39
CA ASN A 53 -22.60 -31.43 7.04
C ASN A 53 -21.31 -30.62 7.31
N LEU A 54 -20.38 -31.21 8.06
CA LEU A 54 -19.13 -30.56 8.43
C LEU A 54 -18.27 -30.17 7.23
N ASP A 55 -18.25 -31.00 6.19
CA ASP A 55 -17.46 -30.79 4.97
C ASP A 55 -18.16 -29.86 3.97
N VAL A 56 -19.40 -29.44 4.25
CA VAL A 56 -20.19 -28.52 3.40
C VAL A 56 -20.40 -29.10 2.00
N THR A 57 -20.56 -30.42 1.89
CA THR A 57 -20.84 -31.12 0.63
C THR A 57 -22.33 -31.34 0.42
N THR A 58 -23.14 -31.32 1.49
CA THR A 58 -24.59 -31.53 1.39
C THR A 58 -25.37 -30.59 2.31
N VAL A 59 -26.55 -30.18 1.83
CA VAL A 59 -27.55 -29.46 2.64
C VAL A 59 -28.42 -30.47 3.39
N ILE A 60 -28.43 -30.37 4.71
CA ILE A 60 -29.23 -31.22 5.61
C ILE A 60 -30.62 -30.60 5.84
N LYS A 61 -30.69 -29.27 6.02
CA LYS A 61 -31.92 -28.53 6.30
C LYS A 61 -31.80 -27.11 5.76
N ARG A 62 -32.92 -26.53 5.33
CA ARG A 62 -33.05 -25.11 4.99
C ARG A 62 -34.26 -24.47 5.66
N ASN A 63 -34.18 -23.15 5.85
CA ASN A 63 -35.29 -22.28 6.19
C ASN A 63 -35.52 -21.32 5.02
N ASP A 64 -36.79 -20.95 4.82
CA ASP A 64 -37.19 -20.07 3.73
C ASP A 64 -36.68 -18.64 3.90
N HIS A 65 -36.52 -17.98 2.76
CA HIS A 65 -36.18 -16.57 2.70
C HIS A 65 -37.45 -15.74 2.58
N ILE A 66 -37.36 -14.47 2.98
CA ILE A 66 -38.38 -13.48 2.62
C ILE A 66 -38.39 -13.28 1.09
N GLU A 67 -39.55 -12.96 0.51
CA GLU A 67 -39.70 -12.78 -0.96
C GLU A 67 -38.74 -11.74 -1.53
N SER A 68 -38.46 -10.67 -0.78
CA SER A 68 -37.55 -9.61 -1.18
C SER A 68 -36.05 -9.95 -1.06
N CYS A 69 -35.70 -11.18 -0.65
CA CYS A 69 -34.30 -11.58 -0.51
C CYS A 69 -33.67 -11.79 -1.90
N PRO A 70 -32.67 -10.96 -2.28
CA PRO A 70 -32.11 -11.00 -3.63
C PRO A 70 -31.39 -12.32 -3.92
N VAL A 71 -31.48 -12.75 -5.18
CA VAL A 71 -30.79 -13.91 -5.75
C VAL A 71 -29.88 -13.41 -6.86
N ASP A 72 -28.63 -13.85 -6.85
CA ASP A 72 -27.66 -13.58 -7.90
C ASP A 72 -26.95 -14.89 -8.22
N GLU A 73 -27.29 -15.50 -9.34
CA GLU A 73 -26.76 -16.79 -9.78
C GLU A 73 -25.22 -16.77 -9.89
N HIS A 74 -24.66 -15.63 -10.30
CA HIS A 74 -23.21 -15.44 -10.44
C HIS A 74 -22.55 -14.88 -9.18
N LEU A 75 -23.22 -14.92 -8.02
CA LEU A 75 -22.68 -14.40 -6.76
C LEU A 75 -21.39 -15.11 -6.35
N ALA A 76 -21.34 -16.44 -6.51
CA ALA A 76 -20.15 -17.23 -6.18
C ALA A 76 -18.94 -16.76 -7.02
N TYR A 77 -19.12 -16.72 -8.34
CA TYR A 77 -18.13 -16.23 -9.29
C TYR A 77 -17.64 -14.80 -8.96
N LYS A 78 -18.57 -13.86 -8.72
CA LYS A 78 -18.24 -12.46 -8.38
C LYS A 78 -17.43 -12.38 -7.09
N MET A 79 -17.78 -13.18 -6.08
CA MET A 79 -17.06 -13.22 -4.80
C MET A 79 -15.67 -13.84 -4.95
N GLU A 80 -15.54 -14.88 -5.76
CA GLU A 80 -14.27 -15.56 -6.03
C GLU A 80 -13.30 -14.66 -6.79
N LYS A 81 -13.73 -14.05 -7.89
CA LYS A 81 -12.90 -13.09 -8.66
C LYS A 81 -12.46 -11.90 -7.80
N ARG A 82 -13.34 -11.41 -6.92
CA ARG A 82 -12.97 -10.38 -5.94
C ARG A 82 -11.88 -10.87 -4.98
N ALA A 83 -11.98 -12.11 -4.48
CA ALA A 83 -10.98 -12.69 -3.59
C ALA A 83 -9.62 -12.79 -4.29
N VAL A 84 -9.58 -13.33 -5.51
CA VAL A 84 -8.38 -13.40 -6.36
C VAL A 84 -7.74 -12.03 -6.53
N LEU A 85 -8.51 -11.03 -6.97
CA LEU A 85 -8.02 -9.66 -7.15
C LEU A 85 -7.41 -9.09 -5.87
N THR A 86 -8.07 -9.25 -4.72
CA THR A 86 -7.57 -8.72 -3.45
C THR A 86 -6.32 -9.46 -2.94
N LYS A 87 -6.20 -10.76 -3.21
CA LYS A 87 -5.02 -11.56 -2.87
C LYS A 87 -3.82 -11.15 -3.71
N ARG A 88 -3.97 -11.15 -5.04
CA ARG A 88 -2.93 -10.70 -5.99
C ARG A 88 -2.48 -9.27 -5.70
N SER A 89 -3.43 -8.37 -5.40
CA SER A 89 -3.12 -6.99 -5.01
C SER A 89 -2.21 -6.88 -3.78
N ALA A 90 -2.36 -7.79 -2.82
CA ALA A 90 -1.52 -7.81 -1.63
C ALA A 90 -0.15 -8.45 -1.90
N GLU A 91 -0.09 -9.46 -2.77
CA GLU A 91 1.10 -10.27 -3.02
C GLU A 91 2.04 -9.68 -4.08
N GLU A 92 1.49 -9.05 -5.11
CA GLU A 92 2.25 -8.57 -6.27
C GLU A 92 2.63 -7.10 -6.16
N THR A 93 3.75 -6.73 -6.78
CA THR A 93 4.27 -5.35 -6.87
C THR A 93 3.72 -4.58 -8.07
N LYS A 94 3.08 -5.26 -9.05
CA LYS A 94 2.43 -4.64 -10.21
C LYS A 94 1.44 -3.56 -9.80
N SER A 95 1.13 -2.59 -10.67
CA SER A 95 0.10 -1.60 -10.36
C SER A 95 -1.28 -2.27 -10.16
N ILE A 96 -2.13 -1.71 -9.30
CA ILE A 96 -3.48 -2.22 -9.07
C ILE A 96 -4.31 -2.29 -10.37
N PRO A 97 -4.26 -1.29 -11.27
CA PRO A 97 -4.91 -1.39 -12.58
C PRO A 97 -4.40 -2.56 -13.43
N ALA A 98 -3.07 -2.77 -13.50
CA ALA A 98 -2.51 -3.87 -14.28
C ALA A 98 -2.98 -5.25 -13.79
N ILE A 99 -3.03 -5.45 -12.46
CA ILE A 99 -3.56 -6.69 -11.87
C ILE A 99 -5.04 -6.89 -12.26
N TYR A 100 -5.83 -5.82 -12.25
CA TYR A 100 -7.23 -5.89 -12.65
C TYR A 100 -7.39 -6.23 -14.13
N ASP A 101 -6.65 -5.54 -15.00
CA ASP A 101 -6.75 -5.74 -16.45
C ASP A 101 -6.32 -7.16 -16.84
N GLU A 102 -5.26 -7.70 -16.24
CA GLU A 102 -4.82 -9.09 -16.45
C GLU A 102 -5.91 -10.10 -16.06
N GLU A 103 -6.52 -9.95 -14.87
CA GLU A 103 -7.61 -10.82 -14.43
C GLU A 103 -8.89 -10.67 -15.27
N ALA A 104 -9.22 -9.45 -15.69
CA ALA A 104 -10.37 -9.17 -16.54
C ALA A 104 -10.17 -9.78 -17.93
N SER A 105 -8.98 -9.67 -18.51
CA SER A 105 -8.61 -10.31 -19.77
C SER A 105 -8.67 -11.84 -19.67
N ALA A 106 -8.13 -12.42 -18.58
CA ALA A 106 -8.23 -13.86 -18.36
C ALA A 106 -9.69 -14.34 -18.23
N ALA A 107 -10.53 -13.59 -17.50
CA ALA A 107 -11.95 -13.88 -17.35
C ALA A 107 -12.74 -13.72 -18.66
N SER A 108 -12.30 -12.85 -19.56
CA SER A 108 -12.95 -12.65 -20.86
C SER A 108 -12.86 -13.86 -21.79
N ALA A 109 -11.88 -14.76 -21.56
CA ALA A 109 -11.71 -15.98 -22.33
C ALA A 109 -12.83 -17.01 -22.12
N GLU A 110 -13.65 -16.86 -21.06
CA GLU A 110 -14.84 -17.70 -20.83
C GLU A 110 -16.13 -16.90 -21.09
N PRO A 111 -16.77 -17.09 -22.27
CA PRO A 111 -17.93 -16.28 -22.67
C PRO A 111 -19.14 -16.38 -21.72
N SER A 112 -19.31 -17.52 -21.05
CA SER A 112 -20.41 -17.78 -20.12
C SER A 112 -20.33 -16.97 -18.83
N THR A 113 -19.14 -16.51 -18.43
CA THR A 113 -18.92 -15.81 -17.16
C THR A 113 -18.30 -14.41 -17.30
N SER A 114 -17.80 -14.07 -18.50
CA SER A 114 -17.13 -12.80 -18.80
C SER A 114 -17.97 -11.57 -18.44
N GLY A 115 -19.27 -11.57 -18.77
CA GLY A 115 -20.20 -10.47 -18.50
C GLY A 115 -20.47 -10.20 -17.01
N TYR A 116 -20.10 -11.13 -16.13
CA TYR A 116 -20.32 -11.03 -14.68
C TYR A 116 -19.06 -10.65 -13.91
N PHE A 117 -17.94 -10.40 -14.60
CA PHE A 117 -16.70 -10.00 -13.95
C PHE A 117 -16.91 -8.66 -13.19
N PRO A 118 -16.47 -8.55 -11.93
CA PRO A 118 -16.73 -7.37 -11.13
C PRO A 118 -16.12 -6.10 -11.75
N PRO A 119 -16.89 -5.01 -11.94
CA PRO A 119 -16.36 -3.75 -12.47
C PRO A 119 -15.27 -3.17 -11.55
N PHE A 120 -14.22 -2.60 -12.13
CA PHE A 120 -13.08 -2.03 -11.38
C PHE A 120 -13.53 -1.09 -10.24
N LYS A 121 -14.49 -0.21 -10.51
CA LYS A 121 -15.04 0.73 -9.52
C LYS A 121 -15.53 0.07 -8.22
N TRP A 122 -15.98 -1.19 -8.28
CA TRP A 122 -16.51 -1.92 -7.12
C TRP A 122 -15.45 -2.69 -6.34
N VAL A 123 -14.33 -3.02 -6.98
CA VAL A 123 -13.22 -3.78 -6.38
C VAL A 123 -12.02 -2.92 -6.00
N LYS A 124 -11.88 -1.73 -6.60
CA LYS A 124 -10.77 -0.78 -6.40
C LYS A 124 -10.44 -0.58 -4.91
N SER A 125 -11.39 -0.14 -4.10
CA SER A 125 -11.16 0.13 -2.67
C SER A 125 -10.68 -1.11 -1.91
N ALA A 126 -11.23 -2.28 -2.22
CA ALA A 126 -10.83 -3.53 -1.58
C ALA A 126 -9.39 -3.93 -1.97
N MET A 127 -9.03 -3.79 -3.24
CA MET A 127 -7.68 -4.07 -3.76
C MET A 127 -6.62 -3.18 -3.09
N TYR A 128 -6.83 -1.87 -3.08
CA TYR A 128 -5.93 -0.92 -2.40
C TYR A 128 -5.86 -1.17 -0.89
N GLY A 129 -7.01 -1.41 -0.25
CA GLY A 129 -7.07 -1.70 1.18
C GLY A 129 -6.33 -2.97 1.57
N HIS A 130 -6.37 -4.03 0.73
CA HIS A 130 -5.61 -5.25 0.97
C HIS A 130 -4.11 -5.05 0.79
N ARG A 131 -3.69 -4.31 -0.25
CA ARG A 131 -2.27 -3.96 -0.45
C ARG A 131 -1.71 -3.17 0.73
N ALA A 132 -2.47 -2.21 1.25
CA ALA A 132 -2.04 -1.42 2.40
C ALA A 132 -1.76 -2.25 3.67
N LYS A 133 -2.39 -3.43 3.84
CA LYS A 133 -2.13 -4.31 5.00
C LYS A 133 -0.71 -4.86 5.03
N ARG A 134 -0.02 -4.94 3.88
CA ARG A 134 1.39 -5.35 3.82
C ARG A 134 2.36 -4.21 4.13
N ILE A 135 1.90 -2.97 4.03
CA ILE A 135 2.71 -1.81 4.40
C ILE A 135 2.72 -1.78 5.93
N PRO A 136 3.90 -1.89 6.58
CA PRO A 136 3.99 -1.74 8.02
C PRO A 136 3.30 -0.44 8.43
N LYS A 137 2.44 -0.52 9.45
CA LYS A 137 1.90 0.71 10.05
C LYS A 137 3.09 1.53 10.52
N LEU A 138 3.07 2.82 10.21
CA LEU A 138 4.05 3.75 10.75
C LEU A 138 4.06 3.61 12.28
N PRO A 139 5.24 3.62 12.93
CA PRO A 139 5.33 3.52 14.37
C PRO A 139 4.47 4.60 15.05
N ASN A 140 3.59 4.18 15.96
CA ASN A 140 2.77 5.10 16.76
C ASN A 140 3.54 5.66 17.97
N HIS A 141 4.76 5.18 18.24
CA HIS A 141 5.58 5.58 19.38
C HIS A 141 7.06 5.56 19.03
N ARG A 142 7.82 6.44 19.67
CA ARG A 142 9.26 6.62 19.45
C ARG A 142 10.05 5.74 20.42
N ARG A 143 10.25 4.45 20.09
CA ARG A 143 11.44 3.72 20.57
C ARG A 143 12.47 3.81 19.46
N GLY A 144 13.21 4.92 19.44
CA GLY A 144 14.44 4.96 18.64
C GLY A 144 15.43 3.92 19.17
N PRO A 145 16.46 3.53 18.38
CA PRO A 145 17.64 2.94 19.00
C PRO A 145 18.13 3.91 20.09
N ALA A 146 18.27 3.39 21.31
CA ALA A 146 18.83 4.14 22.42
C ALA A 146 20.25 4.57 22.04
N ASN A 147 20.43 5.86 21.79
CA ASN A 147 21.63 6.67 22.07
C ASN A 147 21.49 8.06 21.44
N PRO A 148 20.78 9.02 22.08
CA PRO A 148 21.01 10.42 21.79
C PRO A 148 22.27 10.87 22.54
N GLY A 149 23.35 11.10 21.80
CA GLY A 149 24.39 12.03 22.26
C GLY A 149 23.81 13.44 22.45
N PRO A 150 24.48 14.31 23.20
CA PRO A 150 23.91 15.56 23.70
C PRO A 150 23.75 16.62 22.61
N SER A 151 22.65 16.57 21.86
CA SER A 151 22.10 17.72 21.12
C SER A 151 20.59 17.51 20.94
N ALA A 152 19.85 17.88 21.97
CA ALA A 152 18.46 17.47 22.22
C ALA A 152 17.38 18.32 21.54
N SER A 153 17.59 18.88 20.34
CA SER A 153 16.56 19.73 19.72
C SER A 153 16.21 19.46 18.25
N ARG A 154 17.00 18.71 17.48
CA ARG A 154 16.71 18.45 16.06
C ARG A 154 17.01 17.01 15.68
N HIS A 155 15.98 16.22 15.43
CA HIS A 155 16.13 14.80 15.15
C HIS A 155 15.74 14.50 13.71
N ILE A 156 16.75 14.35 12.86
CA ILE A 156 16.56 14.02 11.44
C ILE A 156 16.79 12.53 11.26
N LEU A 157 15.89 11.84 10.55
CA LEU A 157 16.13 10.48 10.08
C LEU A 157 16.53 10.52 8.62
N VAL A 158 17.70 9.97 8.29
CA VAL A 158 18.21 9.88 6.92
C VAL A 158 18.17 8.41 6.47
N PHE A 159 17.54 8.16 5.34
CA PHE A 159 17.45 6.86 4.70
C PHE A 159 18.19 6.91 3.37
N GLY A 160 19.14 5.99 3.20
CA GLY A 160 19.91 5.83 1.97
C GLY A 160 20.77 4.57 2.05
N THR A 161 20.91 3.88 0.91
CA THR A 161 21.84 2.75 0.81
C THR A 161 23.25 3.26 0.47
N GLY A 162 24.27 2.44 0.73
CA GLY A 162 25.64 2.79 0.30
C GLY A 162 25.73 2.98 -1.22
N TYR A 163 24.99 2.18 -1.99
CA TYR A 163 24.88 2.32 -3.44
C TYR A 163 24.32 3.69 -3.84
N ASN A 164 23.22 4.12 -3.21
CA ASN A 164 22.60 5.41 -3.52
C ASN A 164 23.52 6.59 -3.17
N ILE A 165 24.29 6.49 -2.09
CA ILE A 165 25.26 7.52 -1.69
C ILE A 165 26.41 7.60 -2.70
N ARG A 166 26.91 6.45 -3.16
CA ARG A 166 27.92 6.41 -4.24
C ARG A 166 27.37 6.97 -5.55
N LEU A 167 26.11 6.69 -5.88
CA LEU A 167 25.44 7.28 -7.04
C LEU A 167 25.39 8.81 -6.94
N LEU A 168 24.98 9.36 -5.78
CA LEU A 168 24.99 10.81 -5.56
C LEU A 168 26.39 11.40 -5.72
N ALA A 169 27.41 10.76 -5.14
CA ALA A 169 28.80 11.20 -5.26
C ALA A 169 29.32 11.21 -6.71
N ALA A 170 28.86 10.27 -7.54
CA ALA A 170 29.24 10.19 -8.94
C ALA A 170 28.52 11.22 -9.83
N MET A 171 27.34 11.69 -9.44
CA MET A 171 26.54 12.63 -10.24
C MET A 171 26.85 14.08 -9.89
N ARG A 172 26.95 14.92 -10.93
CA ARG A 172 27.26 16.35 -10.79
C ARG A 172 26.05 17.26 -10.68
N THR A 173 24.86 16.78 -11.05
CA THR A 173 23.61 17.54 -10.95
C THR A 173 22.69 16.85 -9.97
N TRP A 174 22.32 17.55 -8.90
CA TRP A 174 21.42 17.05 -7.88
C TRP A 174 20.10 17.81 -7.91
N GLY A 175 19.02 17.11 -7.62
CA GLY A 175 17.70 17.68 -7.37
C GLY A 175 17.33 17.54 -5.90
N MET A 176 16.78 18.58 -5.29
CA MET A 176 16.38 18.58 -3.90
C MET A 176 14.96 19.11 -3.78
N ASP A 177 14.09 18.34 -3.13
CA ASP A 177 12.69 18.71 -2.95
C ASP A 177 12.21 18.23 -1.58
N GLY A 178 11.31 18.99 -0.95
CA GLY A 178 10.68 18.56 0.27
C GLY A 178 9.16 18.71 0.25
N THR A 179 8.48 17.62 0.58
CA THR A 179 7.02 17.51 0.52
C THR A 179 6.39 17.51 1.93
N PHE A 180 5.42 18.41 2.16
CA PHE A 180 4.76 18.60 3.47
C PHE A 180 3.63 17.60 3.80
N LYS A 181 3.01 16.97 2.79
CA LYS A 181 1.72 16.26 2.96
C LYS A 181 1.80 14.77 3.32
N ILE A 182 3.00 14.20 3.45
CA ILE A 182 3.18 12.73 3.48
C ILE A 182 3.88 12.24 4.77
N VAL A 183 4.18 13.12 5.72
CA VAL A 183 4.95 12.76 6.92
C VAL A 183 4.13 12.51 8.17
N PRO A 184 4.59 11.62 9.08
CA PRO A 184 4.02 11.49 10.42
C PRO A 184 4.02 12.83 11.18
N GLN A 185 3.10 13.00 12.13
CA GLN A 185 2.89 14.22 12.93
C GLN A 185 4.18 14.80 13.57
N TRP A 186 5.20 13.97 13.80
CA TRP A 186 6.47 14.36 14.42
C TRP A 186 7.46 15.04 13.48
N TYR A 187 7.21 15.03 12.18
CA TYR A 187 8.06 15.63 11.17
C TYR A 187 7.27 16.68 10.40
N GLN A 188 7.93 17.77 10.02
CA GLN A 188 7.31 18.83 9.23
C GLN A 188 7.39 18.55 7.73
N GLN A 189 8.36 17.75 7.27
CA GLN A 189 8.57 17.52 5.84
C GLN A 189 9.32 16.21 5.57
N LEU A 190 8.97 15.55 4.47
CA LEU A 190 9.80 14.53 3.84
C LEU A 190 10.66 15.24 2.81
N PHE A 191 11.96 15.27 3.04
CA PHE A 191 12.93 15.87 2.13
C PHE A 191 13.64 14.78 1.32
N THR A 192 13.92 15.03 0.06
CA THR A 192 14.49 14.06 -0.87
C THR A 192 15.63 14.68 -1.67
N ILE A 193 16.71 13.91 -1.83
CA ILE A 193 17.86 14.27 -2.67
C ILE A 193 17.93 13.27 -3.82
N HIS A 194 17.97 13.81 -5.02
CA HIS A 194 17.93 13.09 -6.28
C HIS A 194 19.26 13.26 -7.01
N ALA A 195 19.73 12.18 -7.61
CA ALA A 195 20.81 12.22 -8.57
C ALA A 195 20.22 12.34 -9.98
N PHE A 196 20.69 13.27 -10.80
CA PHE A 196 20.33 13.29 -12.22
C PHE A 196 21.23 12.31 -12.98
N ALA A 197 20.68 11.17 -13.40
CA ALA A 197 21.41 10.11 -14.09
C ALA A 197 20.64 9.63 -15.32
N ALA A 198 21.33 9.49 -16.45
CA ALA A 198 20.77 9.03 -17.72
C ALA A 198 19.47 9.78 -18.13
N GLY A 199 19.46 11.11 -17.97
CA GLY A 199 18.32 11.95 -18.32
C GLY A 199 17.14 11.89 -17.34
N LYS A 200 17.30 11.25 -16.17
CA LYS A 200 16.23 11.06 -15.18
C LYS A 200 16.68 11.52 -13.80
N LEU A 201 15.75 12.07 -13.03
CA LEU A 201 15.92 12.31 -11.60
C LEU A 201 15.64 11.02 -10.82
N VAL A 202 16.67 10.49 -10.18
CA VAL A 202 16.60 9.26 -9.39
C VAL A 202 16.69 9.63 -7.90
N PRO A 203 15.64 9.40 -7.09
CA PRO A 203 15.71 9.64 -5.66
C PRO A 203 16.75 8.72 -5.02
N ALA A 204 17.72 9.31 -4.33
CA ALA A 204 18.83 8.56 -3.75
C ALA A 204 18.81 8.58 -2.21
N VAL A 205 18.43 9.72 -1.61
CA VAL A 205 18.39 9.90 -0.16
C VAL A 205 17.06 10.52 0.26
N TYR A 206 16.48 10.00 1.34
CA TYR A 206 15.25 10.50 1.95
C TYR A 206 15.55 10.97 3.37
N CYS A 207 15.02 12.11 3.78
CA CYS A 207 15.21 12.67 5.09
C CYS A 207 13.85 13.04 5.70
N LEU A 208 13.57 12.57 6.91
CA LEU A 208 12.45 13.06 7.70
C LEU A 208 12.96 14.20 8.59
N CYS A 209 12.50 15.41 8.31
CA CYS A 209 12.97 16.63 8.97
C CYS A 209 11.94 17.11 10.01
N THR A 210 12.39 17.45 11.22
CA THR A 210 11.54 18.02 12.26
C THR A 210 11.19 19.48 11.99
N ASP A 211 12.05 20.20 11.27
CA ASP A 211 11.90 21.61 10.90
C ASP A 211 12.45 21.88 9.49
N LYS A 212 12.37 23.13 9.03
CA LYS A 212 12.82 23.60 7.70
C LYS A 212 13.84 24.74 7.80
N ASP A 213 14.48 24.87 8.96
CA ASP A 213 15.43 25.93 9.22
C ASP A 213 16.84 25.58 8.70
N ILE A 214 17.70 26.59 8.62
CA ILE A 214 19.11 26.46 8.18
C ILE A 214 19.84 25.40 9.04
N GLY A 215 19.55 25.36 10.34
CA GLY A 215 20.16 24.41 11.27
C GLY A 215 19.83 22.97 10.89
N THR A 216 18.56 22.68 10.60
CA THR A 216 18.07 21.35 10.23
C THR A 216 18.70 20.87 8.94
N TYR A 217 18.76 21.72 7.91
CA TYR A 217 19.46 21.37 6.69
C TYR A 217 20.96 21.19 6.88
N GLY A 218 21.59 22.01 7.72
CA GLY A 218 23.00 21.83 8.10
C GLY A 218 23.26 20.48 8.76
N PHE A 219 22.41 20.06 9.71
CA PHE A 219 22.53 18.74 10.36
C PHE A 219 22.32 17.58 9.38
N LYS A 220 21.30 17.67 8.51
CA LYS A 220 21.04 16.69 7.43
C LYS A 220 22.28 16.49 6.58
N SER A 221 22.85 17.59 6.11
CA SER A 221 24.01 17.56 5.25
C SER A 221 25.26 17.04 5.96
N GLN A 222 25.50 17.43 7.21
CA GLN A 222 26.61 16.89 7.98
C GLN A 222 26.49 15.38 8.17
N ALA A 223 25.28 14.87 8.47
CA ALA A 223 25.04 13.43 8.58
C ALA A 223 25.33 12.71 7.25
N LEU A 224 24.93 13.31 6.12
CA LEU A 224 25.17 12.74 4.80
C LEU A 224 26.67 12.74 4.44
N ILE A 225 27.38 13.85 4.70
CA ILE A 225 28.83 13.97 4.49
C ILE A 225 29.59 12.95 5.35
N SER A 226 29.24 12.83 6.63
CA SER A 226 29.86 11.84 7.51
C SER A 226 29.64 10.41 7.00
N ARG A 227 28.45 10.12 6.46
CA ARG A 227 28.16 8.80 5.88
C ARG A 227 28.91 8.55 4.57
N ALA A 228 29.08 9.57 3.73
CA ALA A 228 29.87 9.52 2.51
C ALA A 228 31.35 9.27 2.81
N ALA A 229 31.90 9.97 3.80
CA ALA A 229 33.27 9.78 4.26
C ALA A 229 33.50 8.35 4.77
N ALA A 230 32.55 7.79 5.53
CA ALA A 230 32.59 6.38 5.96
C ALA A 230 32.49 5.36 4.82
N LEU A 231 32.07 5.78 3.62
CA LEU A 231 32.06 4.98 2.39
C LEU A 231 33.23 5.32 1.46
N GLU A 232 34.14 6.18 1.90
CA GLU A 232 35.31 6.67 1.16
C GLU A 232 34.92 7.35 -0.16
N VAL A 233 33.81 8.11 -0.13
CA VAL A 233 33.38 8.96 -1.26
C VAL A 233 33.18 10.40 -0.81
N GLY A 234 33.46 11.33 -1.71
CA GLY A 234 33.21 12.76 -1.54
C GLY A 234 32.05 13.22 -2.41
N PHE A 235 31.32 14.23 -1.96
CA PHE A 235 30.32 14.90 -2.79
C PHE A 235 30.91 16.12 -3.46
N ASN A 236 30.65 16.28 -4.75
CA ASN A 236 31.08 17.44 -5.52
C ASN A 236 30.11 17.74 -6.67
N PRO A 237 28.83 18.10 -6.37
CA PRO A 237 27.90 18.52 -7.41
C PRO A 237 28.31 19.89 -7.99
N ASP A 238 28.23 20.01 -9.30
CA ASP A 238 28.38 21.28 -10.02
C ASP A 238 27.06 22.08 -9.99
N THR A 239 25.91 21.39 -9.92
CA THR A 239 24.59 22.03 -9.97
C THR A 239 23.64 21.39 -8.97
N ASN A 240 23.03 22.23 -8.13
CA ASN A 240 21.92 21.84 -7.25
C ASN A 240 20.65 22.55 -7.73
N ILE A 241 19.62 21.76 -8.03
CA ILE A 241 18.29 22.23 -8.38
C ILE A 241 17.43 22.07 -7.14
N CYS A 242 16.89 23.16 -6.60
CA CYS A 242 16.02 23.13 -5.44
C CYS A 242 14.95 24.22 -5.53
N ASP A 243 13.99 24.19 -4.63
CA ASP A 243 13.01 25.26 -4.47
C ASP A 243 13.65 26.55 -3.92
N PHE A 244 12.89 27.64 -3.96
CA PHE A 244 13.34 28.97 -3.52
C PHE A 244 13.45 29.10 -1.99
N GLU A 245 13.55 27.99 -1.26
CA GLU A 245 13.67 28.02 0.19
C GLU A 245 15.06 28.52 0.60
N THR A 246 15.14 29.74 1.13
CA THR A 246 16.39 30.43 1.48
C THR A 246 17.33 29.58 2.33
N ALA A 247 16.76 28.83 3.29
CA ALA A 247 17.53 27.97 4.17
C ALA A 247 18.24 26.83 3.42
N LEU A 248 17.55 26.24 2.44
CA LEU A 248 18.07 25.14 1.62
C LEU A 248 19.14 25.64 0.66
N ILE A 249 18.88 26.75 -0.04
CA ILE A 249 19.83 27.39 -0.94
C ILE A 249 21.14 27.71 -0.21
N SER A 250 21.04 28.32 0.97
CA SER A 250 22.20 28.71 1.78
C SER A 250 23.08 27.53 2.16
N ILE A 251 22.47 26.41 2.57
CA ILE A 251 23.21 25.21 2.95
C ILE A 251 23.81 24.51 1.72
N SER A 252 23.04 24.41 0.63
CA SER A 252 23.48 23.77 -0.61
C SER A 252 24.72 24.46 -1.20
N ALA A 253 24.72 25.79 -1.19
CA ALA A 253 25.86 26.61 -1.58
C ALA A 253 27.09 26.35 -0.69
N ARG A 254 26.89 26.40 0.63
CA ARG A 254 27.96 26.37 1.62
C ARG A 254 28.65 25.02 1.73
N GLN A 255 27.91 23.91 1.60
CA GLN A 255 28.41 22.58 1.96
C GLN A 255 28.72 21.67 0.77
N TYR A 256 28.17 21.94 -0.43
CA TYR A 256 28.36 21.05 -1.57
C TYR A 256 29.01 21.70 -2.80
N ILE A 257 28.86 23.01 -3.00
CA ILE A 257 29.36 23.69 -4.21
C ILE A 257 30.68 24.45 -3.94
N GLY A 258 30.97 24.80 -2.68
CA GLY A 258 32.26 25.42 -2.30
C GLY A 258 32.52 26.80 -2.93
N LYS A 259 31.51 27.44 -3.55
CA LYS A 259 31.59 28.78 -4.15
C LYS A 259 30.38 29.62 -3.72
N PRO A 260 30.55 30.95 -3.56
CA PRO A 260 29.41 31.84 -3.38
C PRO A 260 28.49 31.78 -4.61
N VAL A 261 27.19 31.64 -4.37
CA VAL A 261 26.16 31.65 -5.43
C VAL A 261 26.02 33.09 -5.92
N SER A 262 26.40 33.35 -7.17
CA SER A 262 26.08 34.59 -7.88
C SER A 262 24.72 34.44 -8.55
N TRP A 263 23.90 35.48 -8.48
CA TRP A 263 22.60 35.57 -9.15
C TRP A 263 22.75 36.46 -10.39
N ASP A 264 22.24 35.98 -11.53
CA ASP A 264 21.75 36.82 -12.63
C ASP A 264 20.21 36.86 -12.54
#